data_AF-A0AAQ3TD60-F1
#
_entry.id   AF-A0AAQ3TD60-F1
#
_cell.length_a   1.000
_cell.length_b   1.000
_cell.length_c   1.000
_cell.angle_alpha   90.00
_cell.angle_beta   90.00
_cell.angle_gamma   90.00
#
_symmetry.space_group_name_H-M   'P 1'
#
loop_
_entity.id
_entity.type
_entity.pdbx_description
1 polymer ?
#
loop_
_entity_poly.entity_id
_entity_poly.type
_entity_poly.pdbx_seq_one_letter_code
_entity_poly.pdbx_strand_id
1 'polypeptide(L)'
;MQIIFGNSMATGNFAKDSSAPLGAEDVEIETEEGVAHGPTDGINNPNNDVAPSSASRPKKKAKVAENEDDRLINAFKSVGSDLADAIKTAGKSDNDLPSDLFDQLKSLPGFEKTHVSFYFSYLVANPHIGRAFYSLPFEHKIDWVALFISERFPGQ
;
A
#
# COMPACT_ATOMS: atom_id res chain seq x y z
N MET A 1 29.34 -48.37 11.61
CA MET A 1 28.66 -47.06 11.73
C MET A 1 27.40 -47.26 12.53
N GLN A 2 27.13 -46.43 13.53
CA GLN A 2 25.95 -46.53 14.37
C GLN A 2 25.28 -45.16 14.40
N ILE A 3 24.03 -45.09 13.91
CA ILE A 3 23.30 -43.84 13.75
C ILE A 3 22.55 -43.57 15.06
N ILE A 4 22.98 -42.54 15.78
CA ILE A 4 22.36 -42.10 17.04
C ILE A 4 21.22 -41.14 16.67
N PHE A 5 19.98 -41.57 16.91
CA PHE A 5 18.81 -40.74 16.71
C PHE A 5 18.50 -39.87 17.94
N GLY A 6 18.00 -38.66 17.68
CA GLY A 6 17.28 -37.86 18.66
C GLY A 6 18.12 -36.85 19.44
N ASN A 7 18.22 -35.63 18.92
CA ASN A 7 18.55 -34.47 19.73
C ASN A 7 17.60 -33.30 19.43
N SER A 8 16.56 -33.20 20.26
CA SER A 8 15.75 -32.03 20.63
C SER A 8 15.52 -30.89 19.63
N MET A 9 14.25 -30.54 19.38
CA MET A 9 13.90 -29.14 19.10
C MET A 9 12.50 -28.72 19.60
N ALA A 10 12.53 -27.72 20.48
CA ALA A 10 11.54 -26.68 20.79
C ALA A 10 10.01 -26.96 20.75
N THR A 11 9.43 -26.76 21.93
CA THR A 11 8.03 -26.43 22.25
C THR A 11 7.29 -25.51 21.26
N GLY A 12 6.04 -25.88 20.95
CA GLY A 12 5.07 -25.05 20.21
C GLY A 12 3.81 -24.73 21.02
N ASN A 13 3.92 -23.90 22.07
CA ASN A 13 2.78 -23.49 22.90
C ASN A 13 1.95 -22.34 22.29
N PHE A 14 1.64 -22.40 20.99
CA PHE A 14 0.85 -21.37 20.30
C PHE A 14 -0.10 -21.97 19.25
N ALA A 15 -0.94 -22.93 19.68
CA ALA A 15 -2.21 -23.16 19.01
C ALA A 15 -3.17 -22.04 19.43
N LYS A 16 -3.43 -21.06 18.56
CA LYS A 16 -4.49 -20.06 18.78
C LYS A 16 -5.84 -20.71 18.45
N ASP A 17 -6.63 -20.98 19.48
CA ASP A 17 -8.01 -21.37 19.38
C ASP A 17 -8.89 -20.17 19.01
N SER A 18 -9.46 -20.21 17.80
CA SER A 18 -10.27 -19.15 17.23
C SER A 18 -11.74 -19.25 17.69
N SER A 19 -12.04 -18.90 18.94
CA SER A 19 -13.43 -18.75 19.39
C SER A 19 -13.60 -17.89 20.66
N ALA A 20 -13.78 -16.58 20.49
CA ALA A 20 -14.36 -15.70 21.49
C ALA A 20 -15.38 -14.76 20.81
N PRO A 21 -16.63 -14.65 21.29
CA PRO A 21 -17.65 -13.82 20.67
C PRO A 21 -17.40 -12.32 20.89
N LEU A 22 -17.77 -11.50 19.90
CA LEU A 22 -17.75 -10.04 20.00
C LEU A 22 -18.88 -9.55 20.90
N GLY A 23 -18.53 -8.87 22.00
CA GLY A 23 -19.48 -8.12 22.82
C GLY A 23 -19.53 -8.58 24.29
N ALA A 24 -18.69 -7.98 25.11
CA ALA A 24 -18.91 -7.81 26.55
C ALA A 24 -18.21 -6.51 26.97
N GLU A 25 -18.94 -5.64 27.67
CA GLU A 25 -18.35 -4.46 28.32
C GLU A 25 -17.81 -4.85 29.71
N ASP A 26 -16.49 -4.83 29.88
CA ASP A 26 -15.85 -4.93 31.21
C ASP A 26 -15.34 -3.57 31.65
N VAL A 27 -16.06 -2.96 32.59
CA VAL A 27 -15.55 -1.89 33.44
C VAL A 27 -15.04 -2.56 34.70
N GLU A 28 -13.72 -2.79 34.78
CA GLU A 28 -13.10 -3.21 36.03
C GLU A 28 -13.21 -2.07 37.06
N ILE A 29 -14.08 -2.28 38.05
CA ILE A 29 -14.23 -1.40 39.21
C ILE A 29 -13.18 -1.83 40.24
N GLU A 30 -12.05 -1.13 40.31
CA GLU A 30 -11.13 -1.29 41.44
C GLU A 30 -11.68 -0.64 42.71
N THR A 31 -11.53 -1.35 43.83
CA THR A 31 -12.23 -1.19 45.11
C THR A 31 -11.74 -0.03 45.99
N GLU A 32 -12.64 0.57 46.78
CA GLU A 32 -12.30 1.53 47.85
C GLU A 32 -11.69 0.86 49.11
N GLU A 33 -10.62 1.47 49.66
CA GLU A 33 -10.37 1.83 51.09
C GLU A 33 -9.10 2.72 51.17
N GLY A 34 -8.87 3.62 52.14
CA GLY A 34 -9.80 4.13 53.17
C GLY A 34 -9.10 4.95 54.29
N VAL A 35 -9.18 6.30 54.23
CA VAL A 35 -8.94 7.26 55.37
C VAL A 35 -7.45 7.38 55.81
N ALA A 36 -6.86 8.51 56.23
CA ALA A 36 -7.29 9.85 56.68
C ALA A 36 -6.44 10.97 55.98
N HIS A 37 -6.40 12.26 56.34
CA HIS A 37 -6.97 13.09 57.43
C HIS A 37 -7.14 14.56 56.93
N GLY A 38 -7.72 15.45 57.76
CA GLY A 38 -7.76 16.92 57.54
C GLY A 38 -6.72 17.69 58.39
N PRO A 39 -6.86 19.02 58.64
CA PRO A 39 -8.13 19.76 58.69
C PRO A 39 -8.17 21.11 57.94
N THR A 40 -9.39 21.66 57.91
CA THR A 40 -9.74 23.04 57.52
C THR A 40 -9.51 24.05 58.64
N ASP A 41 -9.14 25.30 58.32
CA ASP A 41 -9.61 26.53 59.00
C ASP A 41 -9.10 27.80 58.28
N GLY A 42 -9.88 28.88 58.24
CA GLY A 42 -9.46 30.16 57.62
C GLY A 42 -10.58 31.07 57.13
N ILE A 43 -11.17 31.84 58.05
CA ILE A 43 -12.35 32.70 57.84
C ILE A 43 -11.96 34.20 57.64
N ASN A 44 -12.80 34.95 56.90
CA ASN A 44 -12.98 36.43 56.84
C ASN A 44 -12.39 37.31 55.68
N ASN A 45 -13.30 38.16 55.19
CA ASN A 45 -13.24 39.39 54.35
C ASN A 45 -12.64 40.58 55.18
N PRO A 46 -12.52 41.88 54.74
CA PRO A 46 -12.84 42.52 53.45
C PRO A 46 -11.86 43.62 52.88
N ASN A 47 -12.10 44.01 51.62
CA ASN A 47 -12.06 45.37 51.00
C ASN A 47 -10.81 46.32 50.99
N ASN A 48 -10.54 46.84 49.78
CA ASN A 48 -10.14 48.22 49.36
C ASN A 48 -8.81 48.82 49.92
N ASP A 49 -7.88 49.39 49.13
CA ASP A 49 -8.06 50.57 48.26
C ASP A 49 -6.87 50.88 47.29
N VAL A 50 -7.20 51.59 46.19
CA VAL A 50 -6.39 52.56 45.38
C VAL A 50 -4.93 52.24 44.97
N ALA A 51 -4.72 52.02 43.65
CA ALA A 51 -3.67 52.66 42.83
C ALA A 51 -3.85 52.40 41.30
N PRO A 52 -4.07 53.42 40.45
CA PRO A 52 -4.22 53.24 39.00
C PRO A 52 -2.87 53.35 38.27
N SER A 53 -2.11 52.27 38.17
CA SER A 53 -0.87 52.25 37.37
C SER A 53 -1.15 51.91 35.90
N SER A 54 -1.01 52.91 35.03
CA SER A 54 -1.28 52.82 33.60
C SER A 54 -0.18 52.06 32.86
N ALA A 55 -0.23 50.73 32.88
CA ALA A 55 0.61 49.86 32.07
C ALA A 55 -0.15 49.41 30.81
N SER A 56 0.13 50.05 29.68
CA SER A 56 -0.34 49.63 28.35
C SER A 56 0.13 48.21 28.03
N ARG A 57 -0.69 47.21 28.37
CA ARG A 57 -0.45 45.81 27.95
C ARG A 57 -0.34 45.76 26.42
N PRO A 58 0.75 45.23 25.85
CA PRO A 58 0.84 45.09 24.40
C PRO A 58 -0.30 44.19 23.95
N LYS A 59 -1.18 44.71 23.07
CA LYS A 59 -2.29 43.95 22.50
C LYS A 59 -1.67 42.78 21.72
N LYS A 60 -1.69 41.57 22.31
CA LYS A 60 -1.49 40.33 21.56
C LYS A 60 -2.50 40.36 20.43
N LYS A 61 -2.06 40.65 19.21
CA LYS A 61 -2.88 40.42 18.02
C LYS A 61 -3.18 38.92 18.05
N ALA A 62 -4.46 38.57 18.14
CA ALA A 62 -4.85 37.18 17.99
C ALA A 62 -4.29 36.70 16.65
N LYS A 63 -3.52 35.61 16.67
CA LYS A 63 -3.17 34.93 15.42
C LYS A 63 -4.51 34.50 14.83
N VAL A 64 -4.84 34.99 13.64
CA VAL A 64 -5.99 34.48 12.90
C VAL A 64 -5.83 32.97 12.86
N ALA A 65 -6.82 32.25 13.35
CA ALA A 65 -6.83 30.81 13.19
C ALA A 65 -6.89 30.56 11.68
N GLU A 66 -5.81 30.03 11.10
CA GLU A 66 -5.97 29.25 9.88
C GLU A 66 -6.96 28.15 10.25
N ASN A 67 -8.14 28.15 9.64
CA ASN A 67 -9.18 27.20 10.01
C ASN A 67 -8.60 25.79 9.88
N GLU A 68 -8.59 25.04 10.97
CA GLU A 68 -7.96 23.72 11.00
C GLU A 68 -8.65 22.78 9.99
N ASP A 69 -9.94 22.98 9.81
CA ASP A 69 -10.77 22.38 8.76
C ASP A 69 -10.23 22.64 7.36
N ASP A 70 -9.81 23.86 7.01
CA ASP A 70 -9.24 24.17 5.67
C ASP A 70 -7.93 23.40 5.44
N ARG A 71 -7.13 23.22 6.50
CA ARG A 71 -5.87 22.46 6.45
C ARG A 71 -6.16 20.97 6.20
N LEU A 72 -7.13 20.40 6.91
CA LEU A 72 -7.58 19.01 6.73
C LEU A 72 -8.23 18.78 5.37
N ILE A 73 -9.14 19.66 4.93
CA ILE A 73 -9.79 19.62 3.61
C ILE A 73 -8.76 19.67 2.49
N ASN A 74 -7.73 20.50 2.61
CA ASN A 74 -6.67 20.59 1.61
C ASN A 74 -5.77 19.35 1.59
N ALA A 75 -5.46 18.76 2.75
CA ALA A 75 -4.72 17.49 2.83
C ALA A 75 -5.50 16.31 2.21
N PHE A 76 -6.81 16.21 2.45
CA PHE A 76 -7.64 15.19 1.79
C PHE A 76 -7.76 15.42 0.28
N LYS A 77 -7.84 16.68 -0.18
CA LYS A 77 -7.83 17.00 -1.61
C LYS A 77 -6.51 16.63 -2.28
N SER A 78 -5.35 16.89 -1.66
CA SER A 78 -4.06 16.53 -2.25
C SER A 78 -3.91 15.01 -2.32
N VAL A 79 -4.09 14.29 -1.21
CA VAL A 79 -3.99 12.82 -1.18
C VAL A 79 -5.01 12.15 -2.11
N GLY A 80 -6.24 12.67 -2.18
CA GLY A 80 -7.26 12.18 -3.11
C GLY A 80 -6.92 12.41 -4.58
N SER A 81 -6.24 13.52 -4.90
CA SER A 81 -5.75 13.82 -6.25
C SER A 81 -4.58 12.90 -6.63
N ASP A 82 -3.60 12.78 -5.74
CA ASP A 82 -2.43 11.91 -5.92
C ASP A 82 -2.86 10.44 -6.10
N LEU A 83 -3.82 9.97 -5.29
CA LEU A 83 -4.39 8.63 -5.41
C LEU A 83 -5.17 8.46 -6.72
N ALA A 84 -5.97 9.45 -7.13
CA ALA A 84 -6.69 9.39 -8.39
C ALA A 84 -5.74 9.36 -9.60
N ASP A 85 -4.62 10.08 -9.56
CA ASP A 85 -3.61 10.09 -10.62
C ASP A 85 -2.75 8.82 -10.61
N ALA A 86 -2.47 8.25 -9.43
CA ALA A 86 -1.88 6.92 -9.31
C ALA A 86 -2.80 5.83 -9.90
N ILE A 87 -4.10 5.86 -9.60
CA ILE A 87 -5.10 4.94 -10.19
C ILE A 87 -5.21 5.12 -11.70
N LYS A 88 -5.29 6.36 -12.21
CA LYS A 88 -5.26 6.63 -13.66
C LYS A 88 -3.98 6.09 -14.31
N THR A 89 -2.85 6.15 -13.62
CA THR A 89 -1.56 5.70 -14.16
C THR A 89 -1.42 4.18 -14.09
N ALA A 90 -1.88 3.52 -13.03
CA ALA A 90 -1.97 2.06 -12.94
C ALA A 90 -3.03 1.47 -13.92
N GLY A 91 -4.10 2.23 -14.18
CA GLY A 91 -5.16 1.90 -15.13
C GLY A 91 -4.85 2.26 -16.59
N LYS A 92 -3.75 2.98 -16.88
CA LYS A 92 -3.20 3.06 -18.24
C LYS A 92 -2.64 1.69 -18.57
N SER A 93 -3.45 0.88 -19.23
CA SER A 93 -3.03 -0.37 -19.83
C SER A 93 -1.93 -0.09 -20.84
N ASP A 94 -0.67 -0.28 -20.45
CA ASP A 94 0.50 -0.17 -21.32
C ASP A 94 0.61 -1.43 -22.22
N ASN A 95 -0.52 -1.72 -22.87
CA ASN A 95 -0.83 -2.93 -23.63
C ASN A 95 -0.79 -2.70 -25.14
N ASP A 96 -0.53 -1.47 -25.59
CA ASP A 96 -0.45 -1.15 -27.01
C ASP A 96 0.72 -1.91 -27.64
N LEU A 97 0.40 -2.70 -28.68
CA LEU A 97 1.35 -3.42 -29.51
C LEU A 97 1.47 -2.71 -30.88
N PRO A 98 2.64 -2.74 -31.52
CA PRO A 98 2.81 -2.20 -32.87
C PRO A 98 1.86 -2.86 -33.87
N SER A 99 1.19 -2.06 -34.68
CA SER A 99 0.17 -2.53 -35.63
C SER A 99 0.73 -3.43 -36.74
N ASP A 100 2.02 -3.29 -37.04
CA ASP A 100 2.78 -4.09 -38.02
C ASP A 100 3.36 -5.39 -37.43
N LEU A 101 3.20 -5.64 -36.13
CA LEU A 101 3.78 -6.79 -35.43
C LEU A 101 3.46 -8.13 -36.13
N PHE A 102 2.24 -8.29 -36.64
CA PHE A 102 1.83 -9.51 -37.35
C PHE A 102 2.53 -9.65 -38.71
N ASP A 103 2.79 -8.55 -39.41
CA ASP A 103 3.49 -8.55 -40.69
C ASP A 103 5.00 -8.76 -40.52
N GLN A 104 5.60 -8.22 -39.45
CA GLN A 104 6.95 -8.62 -39.04
C GLN A 104 7.04 -10.12 -38.78
N LEU A 105 6.05 -10.70 -38.09
CA LEU A 105 5.98 -12.13 -37.80
C LEU A 105 5.90 -13.00 -39.08
N LYS A 106 5.11 -12.57 -40.07
CA LYS A 106 5.04 -13.23 -41.40
C LYS A 106 6.33 -13.10 -42.21
N SER A 107 7.14 -12.07 -41.95
CA SER A 107 8.41 -11.86 -42.66
C SER A 107 9.53 -12.79 -42.21
N LEU A 108 9.35 -13.48 -41.07
CA LEU A 108 10.32 -14.43 -40.55
C LEU A 108 10.32 -15.73 -41.39
N PRO A 109 11.47 -16.13 -41.97
CA PRO A 109 11.58 -17.39 -42.70
C PRO A 109 11.55 -18.58 -41.74
N GLY A 110 11.17 -19.75 -42.26
CA GLY A 110 11.26 -21.04 -41.55
C GLY A 110 10.06 -21.43 -40.69
N PHE A 111 9.03 -20.58 -40.56
CA PHE A 111 7.84 -20.87 -39.76
C PHE A 111 6.58 -21.12 -40.62
N GLU A 112 5.73 -22.04 -40.16
CA GLU A 112 4.44 -22.30 -40.81
C GLU A 112 3.41 -21.20 -40.46
N LYS A 113 2.39 -21.03 -41.30
CA LYS A 113 1.31 -20.04 -41.05
C LYS A 113 0.61 -20.30 -39.72
N THR A 114 0.46 -21.57 -39.33
CA THR A 114 -0.11 -21.98 -38.04
C THR A 114 0.79 -21.54 -36.87
N HIS A 115 2.10 -21.77 -36.97
CA HIS A 115 3.09 -21.32 -35.97
C HIS A 115 3.07 -19.81 -35.78
N VAL A 116 3.10 -19.04 -36.88
CA VAL A 116 3.04 -17.58 -36.87
C VAL A 116 1.75 -17.08 -36.22
N SER A 117 0.61 -17.68 -36.54
CA SER A 117 -0.69 -17.29 -35.97
C SER A 117 -0.78 -17.60 -34.47
N PHE A 118 -0.23 -18.74 -34.04
CA PHE A 118 -0.24 -19.17 -32.64
C PHE A 118 0.74 -18.37 -31.77
N TYR A 119 1.90 -17.98 -32.31
CA TYR A 119 2.80 -17.07 -31.61
C TYR A 119 2.23 -15.65 -31.54
N PHE A 120 1.57 -15.17 -32.61
CA PHE A 120 0.93 -13.85 -32.59
C PHE A 120 -0.16 -13.75 -31.51
N SER A 121 -1.02 -14.77 -31.33
CA SER A 121 -2.03 -14.77 -30.27
C SER A 121 -1.41 -14.77 -28.87
N TYR A 122 -0.28 -15.45 -28.68
CA TYR A 122 0.51 -15.38 -27.44
C TYR A 122 1.07 -13.98 -27.16
N LEU A 123 1.59 -13.28 -28.18
CA LEU A 123 2.06 -11.90 -28.03
C LEU A 123 0.92 -10.92 -27.73
N VAL A 124 -0.25 -11.08 -28.38
CA VAL A 124 -1.45 -10.26 -28.10
C VAL A 124 -1.99 -10.49 -26.69
N ALA A 125 -1.96 -11.73 -26.20
CA ALA A 125 -2.33 -12.04 -24.82
C ALA A 125 -1.31 -11.53 -23.78
N ASN A 126 -0.06 -11.27 -24.19
CA ASN A 126 1.03 -10.82 -23.32
C ASN A 126 1.76 -9.59 -23.90
N PRO A 127 1.15 -8.39 -23.88
CA PRO A 127 1.68 -7.22 -24.58
C PRO A 127 3.10 -6.82 -24.19
N HIS A 128 3.49 -7.02 -22.91
CA HIS A 128 4.85 -6.81 -22.43
C HIS A 128 5.88 -7.71 -23.17
N ILE A 129 5.51 -8.96 -23.48
CA ILE A 129 6.33 -9.89 -24.27
C ILE A 129 6.33 -9.48 -25.75
N GLY A 130 5.17 -9.10 -26.30
CA GLY A 130 5.08 -8.62 -27.68
C GLY A 130 5.94 -7.38 -27.96
N ARG A 131 6.04 -6.46 -26.99
CA ARG A 131 6.94 -5.30 -27.03
C ARG A 131 8.42 -5.68 -26.94
N ALA A 132 8.76 -6.53 -25.98
CA ALA A 132 10.13 -7.05 -25.84
C ALA A 132 10.58 -7.72 -27.14
N PHE A 133 9.75 -8.64 -27.67
CA PHE A 133 9.95 -9.29 -28.96
C PHE A 133 10.11 -8.26 -30.10
N TYR A 134 9.24 -7.26 -30.20
CA TYR A 134 9.30 -6.26 -31.26
C TYR A 134 10.62 -5.48 -31.27
N SER A 135 11.18 -5.19 -30.09
CA SER A 135 12.47 -4.50 -29.94
C SER A 135 13.72 -5.35 -30.24
N LEU A 136 13.57 -6.68 -30.41
CA LEU A 136 14.70 -7.57 -30.71
C LEU A 136 15.22 -7.39 -32.15
N PRO A 137 16.54 -7.58 -32.36
CA PRO A 137 17.12 -7.85 -33.68
C PRO A 137 16.46 -9.05 -34.38
N PHE A 138 16.54 -9.07 -35.71
CA PHE A 138 15.89 -10.08 -36.56
C PHE A 138 16.26 -11.53 -36.20
N GLU A 139 17.54 -11.81 -35.93
CA GLU A 139 18.02 -13.15 -35.56
C GLU A 139 17.37 -13.65 -34.26
N HIS A 140 17.36 -12.82 -33.22
CA HIS A 140 16.73 -13.17 -31.94
C HIS A 140 15.20 -13.29 -32.01
N LYS A 141 14.54 -12.62 -32.98
CA LYS A 141 13.11 -12.85 -33.27
C LYS A 141 12.88 -14.27 -33.79
N ILE A 142 13.77 -14.80 -34.65
CA ILE A 142 13.72 -16.19 -35.11
C ILE A 142 13.96 -17.14 -33.93
N ASP A 143 14.99 -16.91 -33.11
CA ASP A 143 15.29 -17.76 -31.95
C ASP A 143 14.09 -17.85 -30.98
N TRP A 144 13.45 -16.72 -30.67
CA TRP A 144 12.28 -16.67 -29.78
C TRP A 144 11.09 -17.45 -30.32
N VAL A 145 10.78 -17.34 -31.61
CA VAL A 145 9.70 -18.09 -32.23
C VAL A 145 10.08 -19.58 -32.29
N ALA A 146 11.31 -19.92 -32.66
CA ALA A 146 11.77 -21.31 -32.74
C ALA A 146 11.71 -22.03 -31.39
N LEU A 147 12.18 -21.39 -30.31
CA LEU A 147 12.09 -21.93 -28.95
C LEU A 147 10.63 -22.16 -28.55
N PHE A 148 9.77 -21.14 -28.71
CA PHE A 148 8.35 -21.26 -28.36
C PHE A 148 7.63 -22.36 -29.16
N ILE A 149 7.91 -22.47 -30.46
CA ILE A 149 7.32 -23.51 -31.31
C ILE A 149 7.85 -24.89 -30.93
N SER A 150 9.15 -25.06 -30.63
CA SER A 150 9.69 -26.34 -30.18
C SER A 150 9.09 -26.84 -28.86
N GLU A 151 8.73 -25.92 -27.94
CA GLU A 151 8.06 -26.25 -26.67
C GLU A 151 6.59 -26.65 -26.89
N ARG A 152 5.91 -26.05 -27.87
CA ARG A 152 4.46 -26.20 -28.10
C ARG A 152 4.09 -27.22 -29.16
N PHE A 153 5.01 -27.53 -30.07
CA PHE A 153 4.86 -28.47 -31.19
C PHE A 153 6.02 -29.48 -31.22
N PRO A 154 6.22 -30.28 -30.16
CA PRO A 154 7.32 -31.23 -30.10
C PRO A 154 7.18 -32.33 -31.17
N GLY A 155 8.20 -32.49 -32.01
CA GLY A 155 8.27 -33.55 -33.03
C GLY A 155 7.71 -33.20 -34.41
N GLN A 156 7.55 -31.91 -34.73
CA GLN A 156 7.39 -31.41 -36.10
C GLN A 156 8.74 -31.04 -36.73
#